data_AF-A0A7S4BZ40-F1
#
_entry.id   AF-A0A7S4BZ40-F1
#
_cell.length_a   1.000
_cell.length_b   1.000
_cell.length_c   1.000
_cell.angle_alpha   90.00
_cell.angle_beta   90.00
_cell.angle_gamma   90.00
#
_symmetry.space_group_name_H-M   'P 1'
#
loop_
_entity.id
_entity.type
_entity.pdbx_description
1 polymer ?
#
loop_
_entity_poly.entity_id
_entity_poly.type
_entity_poly.pdbx_seq_one_letter_code
_entity_poly.pdbx_strand_id
1 'polypeptide(L)'
;MPENIRLRRPVSGTHSSQAQHISSSCVTNVRPAHHLTNTRTAGTTMFKVAASVALVAGAEAAEWVYANPGAVAADRAAQEATWGGLCATGREQSPINIDTHNTFRGPLPAIETHIDASASYVKNTGHGFQLFETSPLLHNLTDSGVDSIEGSSKGHSMFGEDKYNFYQVHWHSPSENTVDGKFYPLEAHFVHQLDDPGLVGGYHRLAVIGVMYELGECNEFLDQFWDEFPREAGTAPLNGANIDLNTKLA
;
A
#
# COMPACT_ATOMS: atom_id res chain seq x y z
N MET A 1 3.87 20.84 -5.01
CA MET A 1 3.64 20.87 -6.47
C MET A 1 3.28 19.46 -6.89
N PRO A 2 2.45 19.23 -7.93
CA PRO A 2 2.15 17.87 -8.37
C PRO A 2 3.43 17.14 -8.81
N GLU A 3 3.48 15.86 -8.51
CA GLU A 3 4.66 15.02 -8.70
C GLU A 3 4.57 14.25 -10.02
N ASN A 4 5.53 14.42 -10.92
CA ASN A 4 5.41 13.87 -12.27
C ASN A 4 5.81 12.39 -12.34
N ILE A 5 5.10 11.60 -13.17
CA ILE A 5 5.41 10.20 -13.53
C ILE A 5 5.18 9.96 -15.03
N ARG A 6 5.69 8.84 -15.56
CA ARG A 6 5.52 8.45 -16.98
C ARG A 6 4.79 7.10 -17.13
N LEU A 7 4.02 6.94 -18.20
CA LEU A 7 3.39 5.65 -18.53
C LEU A 7 4.39 4.72 -19.26
N ARG A 8 4.45 3.44 -18.89
CA ARG A 8 5.13 2.43 -19.73
C ARG A 8 4.25 2.08 -20.92
N ARG A 9 4.85 1.89 -22.10
CA ARG A 9 4.18 1.15 -23.18
C ARG A 9 3.89 -0.27 -22.70
N PRO A 10 2.68 -0.81 -22.89
CA PRO A 10 2.37 -2.17 -22.48
C PRO A 10 3.31 -3.15 -23.20
N VAL A 11 4.07 -3.93 -22.43
CA VAL A 11 4.76 -5.11 -22.97
C VAL A 11 3.69 -6.18 -23.10
N SER A 12 3.54 -6.75 -24.28
CA SER A 12 2.51 -7.75 -24.59
C SER A 12 2.57 -8.94 -23.62
N GLY A 13 1.68 -8.94 -22.63
CA GLY A 13 1.52 -9.98 -21.64
C GLY A 13 0.27 -9.68 -20.80
N THR A 14 -0.69 -10.58 -20.83
CA THR A 14 -1.94 -10.48 -20.08
C THR A 14 -1.69 -10.72 -18.60
N HIS A 15 -2.04 -9.76 -17.72
CA HIS A 15 -2.74 -9.91 -16.43
C HIS A 15 -2.42 -8.79 -15.40
N SER A 16 -3.47 -8.07 -15.00
CA SER A 16 -3.87 -7.69 -13.62
C SER A 16 -2.87 -7.03 -12.65
N SER A 17 -2.58 -5.73 -12.80
CA SER A 17 -2.98 -4.64 -11.87
C SER A 17 -2.50 -3.30 -12.46
N GLN A 18 -3.27 -2.20 -12.36
CA GLN A 18 -2.92 -0.95 -13.06
C GLN A 18 -1.64 -0.28 -12.55
N ALA A 19 -1.23 -0.54 -11.29
CA ALA A 19 0.04 -0.05 -10.75
C ALA A 19 1.27 -0.60 -11.53
N GLN A 20 1.15 -1.78 -12.16
CA GLN A 20 2.22 -2.41 -12.94
C GLN A 20 2.54 -1.68 -14.26
N HIS A 21 1.69 -0.75 -14.71
CA HIS A 21 1.87 -0.03 -15.98
C HIS A 21 2.49 1.37 -15.84
N ILE A 22 2.75 1.82 -14.61
CA ILE A 22 3.43 3.10 -14.34
C ILE A 22 4.94 2.87 -14.33
N SER A 23 5.67 3.69 -15.09
CA SER A 23 7.13 3.78 -15.00
C SER A 23 7.51 4.98 -14.16
N SER A 24 8.41 4.77 -13.22
CA SER A 24 9.27 5.87 -12.79
C SER A 24 10.48 6.02 -13.73
N SER A 25 11.03 4.90 -14.23
CA SER A 25 12.43 4.76 -14.68
C SER A 25 12.95 5.81 -15.67
N CYS A 26 14.01 6.53 -15.26
CA CYS A 26 14.89 7.33 -16.13
C CYS A 26 15.82 6.49 -17.04
N VAL A 27 15.99 5.19 -16.79
CA VAL A 27 17.07 4.40 -17.40
C VAL A 27 16.51 3.32 -18.32
N THR A 28 16.81 3.41 -19.62
CA THR A 28 16.42 2.42 -20.64
C THR A 28 17.25 1.13 -20.58
N ASN A 29 17.44 0.52 -19.42
CA ASN A 29 18.21 -0.73 -19.34
C ASN A 29 17.33 -1.91 -18.92
N VAL A 30 16.92 -2.65 -19.94
CA VAL A 30 16.39 -4.01 -19.86
C VAL A 30 17.45 -4.91 -19.21
N ARG A 31 17.21 -5.39 -17.99
CA ARG A 31 17.95 -6.53 -17.43
C ARG A 31 17.12 -7.81 -17.56
N PRO A 32 17.76 -8.96 -17.87
CA PRO A 32 17.06 -10.19 -18.23
C PRO A 32 16.51 -10.92 -16.99
N ALA A 33 15.36 -11.57 -17.17
CA ALA A 33 14.69 -12.38 -16.16
C ALA A 33 15.49 -13.64 -15.83
N HIS A 34 15.75 -13.86 -14.53
CA HIS A 34 16.31 -15.12 -14.04
C HIS A 34 15.20 -16.17 -13.90
N HIS A 35 15.39 -17.28 -14.61
CA HIS A 35 14.49 -18.43 -14.65
C HIS A 35 14.84 -19.38 -13.49
N LEU A 36 13.90 -19.62 -12.56
CA LEU A 36 14.04 -20.66 -11.53
C LEU A 36 13.12 -21.83 -11.87
N THR A 37 13.72 -23.00 -12.08
CA THR A 37 13.09 -24.27 -12.39
C THR A 37 12.57 -24.96 -11.13
N ASN A 38 11.34 -25.45 -11.19
CA ASN A 38 10.67 -26.22 -10.15
C ASN A 38 10.97 -27.73 -10.30
N THR A 39 11.46 -28.38 -9.25
CA THR A 39 11.60 -29.85 -9.19
C THR A 39 10.56 -30.46 -8.26
N ARG A 40 9.68 -31.30 -8.84
CA ARG A 40 8.76 -32.19 -8.13
C ARG A 40 9.50 -33.38 -7.49
N THR A 41 9.02 -33.82 -6.33
CA THR A 41 9.17 -35.22 -5.90
C THR A 41 7.90 -35.71 -5.19
N ALA A 42 7.41 -36.88 -5.62
CA ALA A 42 6.47 -37.75 -4.91
C ALA A 42 7.18 -38.34 -3.67
N GLY A 43 6.56 -38.85 -2.60
CA GLY A 43 5.21 -39.28 -2.27
C GLY A 43 5.37 -40.44 -1.28
N THR A 44 4.69 -40.47 -0.13
CA THR A 44 4.54 -41.70 0.68
C THR A 44 3.30 -41.61 1.58
N THR A 45 2.52 -42.68 1.56
CA THR A 45 1.27 -42.92 2.29
C THR A 45 1.55 -43.40 3.72
N MET A 46 0.86 -42.86 4.74
CA MET A 46 0.62 -43.64 5.97
C MET A 46 -0.60 -43.18 6.79
N PHE A 47 -1.40 -44.19 7.15
CA PHE A 47 -2.32 -44.39 8.29
C PHE A 47 -3.15 -43.22 8.87
N LYS A 48 -4.47 -43.33 8.69
CA LYS A 48 -5.51 -42.53 9.36
C LYS A 48 -5.75 -43.03 10.79
N VAL A 49 -5.57 -42.16 11.78
CA VAL A 49 -6.22 -42.25 13.09
C VAL A 49 -7.20 -41.08 13.18
N ALA A 50 -8.50 -41.37 13.23
CA ALA A 50 -9.54 -40.37 13.33
C ALA A 50 -9.74 -40.00 14.81
N ALA A 51 -9.18 -38.86 15.21
CA ALA A 51 -9.58 -38.15 16.42
C ALA A 51 -10.50 -37.00 16.01
N SER A 52 -11.77 -37.09 16.38
CA SER A 52 -12.79 -36.07 16.12
C SER A 52 -12.56 -34.85 17.02
N VAL A 53 -11.59 -34.01 16.67
CA VAL A 53 -11.54 -32.63 17.17
C VAL A 53 -12.53 -31.84 16.33
N ALA A 54 -13.57 -31.30 16.95
CA ALA A 54 -14.44 -30.33 16.31
C ALA A 54 -13.59 -29.11 15.96
N LEU A 55 -13.18 -28.98 14.69
CA LEU A 55 -12.67 -27.72 14.17
C LEU A 55 -13.82 -26.72 14.27
N VAL A 56 -13.69 -25.78 15.19
CA VAL A 56 -14.36 -24.49 15.04
C VAL A 56 -13.70 -23.86 13.82
N ALA A 57 -14.35 -23.95 12.67
CA ALA A 57 -13.97 -23.18 11.50
C ALA A 57 -14.09 -21.71 11.89
N GLY A 58 -12.95 -21.08 12.17
CA GLY A 58 -12.86 -19.63 12.10
C GLY A 58 -13.29 -19.27 10.69
N ALA A 59 -14.31 -18.40 10.56
CA ALA A 59 -14.65 -17.85 9.26
C ALA A 59 -13.38 -17.17 8.73
N GLU A 60 -12.76 -17.72 7.69
CA GLU A 60 -11.81 -16.96 6.90
C GLU A 60 -12.54 -15.70 6.44
N ALA A 61 -11.97 -14.53 6.70
CA ALA A 61 -12.51 -13.30 6.15
C ALA A 61 -12.64 -13.50 4.64
N ALA A 62 -13.84 -13.29 4.10
CA ALA A 62 -14.10 -13.47 2.68
C ALA A 62 -13.05 -12.67 1.88
N GLU A 63 -12.41 -13.33 0.91
CA GLU A 63 -11.43 -12.69 0.03
C GLU A 63 -12.09 -11.49 -0.67
N TRP A 64 -11.54 -10.30 -0.44
CA TRP A 64 -12.07 -9.05 -0.97
C TRP A 64 -11.42 -8.72 -2.32
N VAL A 65 -12.18 -8.06 -3.20
CA VAL A 65 -11.69 -7.73 -4.55
C VAL A 65 -11.98 -6.29 -4.91
N TYR A 66 -11.10 -5.69 -5.73
CA TYR A 66 -11.39 -4.40 -6.39
C TYR A 66 -12.33 -4.58 -7.58
N ALA A 67 -12.23 -5.71 -8.27
CA ALA A 67 -13.00 -6.06 -9.45
C ALA A 67 -13.05 -7.58 -9.65
N ASN A 68 -13.98 -8.05 -10.47
CA ASN A 68 -14.04 -9.45 -10.86
C ASN A 68 -12.76 -9.91 -11.59
N PRO A 69 -12.34 -11.18 -11.46
CA PRO A 69 -11.14 -11.69 -12.11
C PRO A 69 -11.11 -11.38 -13.62
N GLY A 70 -9.99 -10.80 -14.08
CA GLY A 70 -9.78 -10.42 -15.48
C GLY A 70 -10.34 -9.04 -15.87
N ALA A 71 -11.09 -8.38 -14.99
CA ALA A 71 -11.47 -6.98 -15.19
C ALA A 71 -10.26 -6.06 -14.95
N VAL A 72 -10.18 -4.98 -15.73
CA VAL A 72 -9.11 -3.98 -15.63
C VAL A 72 -9.54 -2.70 -14.91
N ALA A 73 -10.81 -2.61 -14.52
CA ALA A 73 -11.39 -1.46 -13.84
C ALA A 73 -12.13 -1.94 -12.59
N ALA A 74 -12.10 -1.13 -11.54
CA ALA A 74 -12.83 -1.36 -10.31
C ALA A 74 -14.34 -1.57 -10.59
N ASP A 75 -14.93 -2.56 -9.91
CA ASP A 75 -16.34 -2.93 -10.06
C ASP A 75 -17.05 -2.77 -8.71
N ARG A 76 -17.93 -1.77 -8.63
CA ARG A 76 -18.72 -1.48 -7.44
C ARG A 76 -19.51 -2.70 -6.96
N ALA A 77 -20.10 -3.48 -7.86
CA ALA A 77 -20.90 -4.64 -7.46
C ALA A 77 -20.03 -5.72 -6.81
N ALA A 78 -18.83 -5.95 -7.33
CA ALA A 78 -17.87 -6.89 -6.75
C ALA A 78 -17.35 -6.42 -5.38
N GLN A 79 -17.10 -5.13 -5.22
CA GLN A 79 -16.69 -4.52 -3.94
C GLN A 79 -17.80 -4.62 -2.90
N GLU A 80 -19.03 -4.22 -3.23
CA GLU A 80 -20.19 -4.30 -2.33
C GLU A 80 -20.47 -5.75 -1.89
N ALA A 81 -20.26 -6.73 -2.78
CA ALA A 81 -20.44 -8.14 -2.47
C ALA A 81 -19.39 -8.71 -1.49
N THR A 82 -18.20 -8.10 -1.41
CA THR A 82 -17.07 -8.69 -0.67
C THR A 82 -16.59 -7.87 0.54
N TRP A 83 -16.82 -6.55 0.56
CA TRP A 83 -16.25 -5.66 1.59
C TRP A 83 -17.08 -5.57 2.88
N GLY A 84 -18.42 -5.66 2.79
CA GLY A 84 -19.34 -5.75 3.94
C GLY A 84 -19.17 -4.66 5.03
N GLY A 85 -19.68 -4.91 6.24
CA GLY A 85 -19.39 -4.13 7.45
C GLY A 85 -19.53 -2.61 7.36
N LEU A 86 -18.50 -1.90 7.87
CA LEU A 86 -18.43 -0.43 7.81
C LEU A 86 -18.29 0.09 6.38
N CYS A 87 -17.77 -0.69 5.45
CA CYS A 87 -17.70 -0.29 4.04
C CYS A 87 -19.11 -0.07 3.46
N ALA A 88 -20.09 -0.86 3.88
CA ALA A 88 -21.49 -0.73 3.46
C ALA A 88 -22.32 0.24 4.32
N THR A 89 -22.05 0.30 5.62
CA THR A 89 -22.91 1.01 6.59
C THR A 89 -22.33 2.33 7.11
N GLY A 90 -21.04 2.57 6.89
CA GLY A 90 -20.35 3.79 7.28
C GLY A 90 -20.94 5.05 6.63
N ARG A 91 -20.65 6.20 7.23
CA ARG A 91 -21.09 7.52 6.76
C ARG A 91 -19.94 8.50 6.53
N GLU A 92 -18.73 8.10 6.91
CA GLU A 92 -17.48 8.84 6.78
C GLU A 92 -16.46 7.91 6.10
N GLN A 93 -16.78 7.46 4.89
CA GLN A 93 -15.89 6.60 4.11
C GLN A 93 -14.95 7.44 3.27
N SER A 94 -13.75 6.92 3.06
CA SER A 94 -12.80 7.39 2.04
C SER A 94 -12.72 6.35 0.92
N PRO A 95 -12.30 6.74 -0.29
CA PRO A 95 -11.90 8.10 -0.72
C PRO A 95 -13.08 9.06 -0.90
N ILE A 96 -12.78 10.35 -1.14
CA ILE A 96 -13.76 11.39 -1.45
C ILE A 96 -13.38 12.20 -2.70
N ASN A 97 -14.36 12.98 -3.19
CA ASN A 97 -14.07 14.11 -4.07
C ASN A 97 -13.80 15.36 -3.21
N ILE A 98 -12.62 15.95 -3.40
CA ILE A 98 -12.24 17.23 -2.82
C ILE A 98 -12.73 18.33 -3.76
N ASP A 99 -13.86 18.94 -3.41
CA ASP A 99 -14.41 20.11 -4.11
C ASP A 99 -13.73 21.38 -3.58
N THR A 100 -12.80 21.92 -4.36
CA THR A 100 -11.95 23.06 -3.97
C THR A 100 -12.73 24.37 -3.81
N HIS A 101 -13.95 24.44 -4.34
CA HIS A 101 -14.84 25.57 -4.14
C HIS A 101 -15.54 25.53 -2.77
N ASN A 102 -15.70 24.33 -2.20
CA ASN A 102 -16.42 24.08 -0.95
C ASN A 102 -15.49 23.68 0.23
N THR A 103 -14.17 23.71 0.05
CA THR A 103 -13.22 23.52 1.14
C THR A 103 -13.22 24.71 2.11
N PHE A 104 -13.07 24.42 3.41
CA PHE A 104 -12.76 25.44 4.40
C PHE A 104 -11.44 26.15 4.08
N ARG A 105 -11.42 27.48 4.21
CA ARG A 105 -10.22 28.30 4.04
C ARG A 105 -9.91 28.99 5.36
N GLY A 106 -8.85 28.55 6.02
CA GLY A 106 -8.41 29.09 7.31
C GLY A 106 -7.07 28.50 7.74
N PRO A 107 -6.57 28.85 8.93
CA PRO A 107 -5.37 28.24 9.47
C PRO A 107 -5.62 26.73 9.64
N LEU A 108 -4.71 25.92 9.10
CA LEU A 108 -4.68 24.48 9.27
C LEU A 108 -3.51 24.13 10.19
N PRO A 109 -3.61 23.05 10.98
CA PRO A 109 -2.46 22.51 11.70
C PRO A 109 -1.31 22.24 10.74
N ALA A 110 -0.08 22.57 11.16
CA ALA A 110 1.10 22.22 10.40
C ALA A 110 1.27 20.69 10.36
N ILE A 111 1.77 20.19 9.24
CA ILE A 111 2.22 18.80 9.12
C ILE A 111 3.74 18.85 9.03
N GLU A 112 4.42 18.22 10.00
CA GLU A 112 5.88 18.14 10.05
C GLU A 112 6.29 16.67 10.00
N THR A 113 7.30 16.33 9.19
CA THR A 113 7.69 14.93 8.95
C THR A 113 9.10 14.67 9.47
N HIS A 114 9.26 13.56 10.19
CA HIS A 114 10.50 13.10 10.82
C HIS A 114 10.62 11.58 10.67
N ILE A 115 10.64 11.11 9.43
CA ILE A 115 10.66 9.71 9.05
C ILE A 115 12.12 9.23 8.90
N ASP A 116 12.51 8.22 9.65
CA ASP A 116 13.86 7.61 9.61
C ASP A 116 13.84 6.12 9.25
N ALA A 117 12.73 5.67 8.65
CA ALA A 117 12.54 4.30 8.23
C ALA A 117 13.54 3.85 7.15
N SER A 118 13.98 2.61 7.25
CA SER A 118 14.75 1.93 6.21
C SER A 118 13.97 0.74 5.66
N ALA A 119 14.04 0.52 4.35
CA ALA A 119 13.40 -0.59 3.68
C ALA A 119 14.45 -1.61 3.24
N SER A 120 14.19 -2.89 3.53
CA SER A 120 15.02 -4.03 3.10
C SER A 120 14.36 -4.87 2.00
N TYR A 121 13.09 -4.60 1.71
CA TYR A 121 12.32 -5.27 0.67
C TYR A 121 11.24 -4.35 0.13
N VAL A 122 10.77 -4.70 -1.07
CA VAL A 122 9.56 -4.17 -1.68
C VAL A 122 8.52 -5.27 -1.74
N LYS A 123 7.24 -4.91 -1.68
CA LYS A 123 6.14 -5.88 -1.63
C LYS A 123 5.04 -5.54 -2.62
N ASN A 124 4.62 -6.56 -3.35
CA ASN A 124 3.34 -6.58 -4.04
C ASN A 124 2.39 -7.45 -3.22
N THR A 125 1.32 -6.89 -2.69
CA THR A 125 0.35 -7.64 -1.87
C THR A 125 -0.66 -8.42 -2.69
N GLY A 126 -0.61 -8.34 -4.02
CA GLY A 126 -1.70 -8.73 -4.92
C GLY A 126 -2.76 -7.63 -5.08
N HIS A 127 -2.77 -6.65 -4.18
CA HIS A 127 -3.72 -5.55 -4.16
C HIS A 127 -3.06 -4.18 -4.38
N GLY A 128 -1.78 -4.05 -4.05
CA GLY A 128 -1.01 -2.83 -4.27
C GLY A 128 0.48 -3.03 -3.99
N PHE A 129 1.26 -2.00 -4.29
CA PHE A 129 2.68 -1.92 -3.96
C PHE A 129 2.86 -1.24 -2.62
N GLN A 130 3.73 -1.79 -1.77
CA GLN A 130 3.96 -1.31 -0.41
C GLN A 130 5.44 -1.31 -0.04
N LEU A 131 5.85 -0.33 0.76
CA LEU A 131 7.16 -0.23 1.39
C LEU A 131 7.07 -0.03 2.90
N PHE A 132 8.17 -0.37 3.56
CA PHE A 132 8.40 -0.17 4.99
C PHE A 132 7.46 -0.94 5.92
N GLU A 133 6.74 -1.98 5.47
CA GLU A 133 6.04 -2.87 6.41
C GLU A 133 7.03 -3.51 7.41
N THR A 134 6.59 -3.73 8.65
CA THR A 134 7.47 -4.24 9.73
C THR A 134 7.96 -5.65 9.46
N SER A 135 7.12 -6.47 8.86
CA SER A 135 7.46 -7.82 8.46
C SER A 135 6.72 -8.18 7.18
N PRO A 136 7.35 -8.92 6.25
CA PRO A 136 6.69 -9.39 5.05
C PRO A 136 5.52 -10.34 5.34
N LEU A 137 5.41 -10.86 6.58
CA LEU A 137 4.37 -11.78 7.02
C LEU A 137 3.29 -11.12 7.91
N LEU A 138 3.51 -9.88 8.36
CA LEU A 138 2.61 -9.20 9.29
C LEU A 138 2.02 -7.94 8.64
N HIS A 139 0.72 -7.97 8.42
CA HIS A 139 -0.08 -6.84 7.92
C HIS A 139 -1.02 -6.25 8.98
N ASN A 140 -1.03 -6.85 10.17
CA ASN A 140 -2.02 -6.51 11.17
C ASN A 140 -1.50 -5.38 12.05
N LEU A 141 -2.29 -4.30 12.11
CA LEU A 141 -2.25 -3.40 13.26
C LEU A 141 -2.68 -4.23 14.46
N THR A 142 -1.73 -4.52 15.35
CA THR A 142 -2.05 -5.24 16.58
C THR A 142 -2.64 -4.25 17.59
N ASP A 143 -3.27 -4.77 18.64
CA ASP A 143 -3.64 -3.97 19.81
C ASP A 143 -2.41 -3.38 20.54
N SER A 144 -1.20 -3.67 20.07
CA SER A 144 0.06 -3.09 20.55
C SER A 144 0.59 -1.95 19.68
N GLY A 145 -0.12 -1.59 18.60
CA GLY A 145 0.24 -0.47 17.73
C GLY A 145 1.01 -0.88 16.48
N VAL A 146 1.74 0.07 15.89
CA VAL A 146 2.69 -0.16 14.80
C VAL A 146 3.76 -1.08 15.35
N ASP A 147 3.69 -2.33 14.92
CA ASP A 147 4.73 -3.29 15.20
C ASP A 147 6.05 -2.68 14.71
N SER A 148 7.03 -2.58 15.59
CA SER A 148 8.37 -2.14 15.23
C SER A 148 9.29 -3.30 15.58
N ILE A 149 10.30 -3.54 14.75
CA ILE A 149 11.36 -4.46 15.17
C ILE A 149 11.93 -3.87 16.46
N GLU A 150 11.99 -4.66 17.53
CA GLU A 150 12.42 -4.19 18.85
C GLU A 150 13.74 -3.39 18.73
N GLY A 151 13.71 -2.13 19.19
CA GLY A 151 14.86 -1.21 19.10
C GLY A 151 15.02 -0.46 17.76
N SER A 152 14.06 -0.56 16.84
CA SER A 152 14.04 0.23 15.60
C SER A 152 12.95 1.32 15.63
N SER A 153 13.28 2.50 15.11
CA SER A 153 12.34 3.57 14.80
C SER A 153 12.06 3.56 13.29
N LYS A 154 10.82 3.90 12.94
CA LYS A 154 10.45 4.27 11.56
C LYS A 154 10.17 5.77 11.42
N GLY A 155 10.29 6.49 12.54
CA GLY A 155 10.06 7.92 12.62
C GLY A 155 8.57 8.21 12.77
N HIS A 156 8.22 9.47 12.59
CA HIS A 156 6.87 9.97 12.83
C HIS A 156 6.59 11.21 11.99
N SER A 157 5.32 11.60 12.00
CA SER A 157 4.87 12.90 11.54
C SER A 157 4.04 13.56 12.64
N MET A 158 4.17 14.88 12.78
CA MET A 158 3.35 15.71 13.65
C MET A 158 2.17 16.26 12.84
N PHE A 159 0.96 16.16 13.37
CA PHE A 159 -0.25 16.79 12.85
C PHE A 159 -0.71 17.82 13.90
N GLY A 160 -0.22 19.05 13.79
CA GLY A 160 -0.28 19.99 14.91
C GLY A 160 0.57 19.51 16.08
N GLU A 161 -0.05 19.35 17.26
CA GLU A 161 0.64 18.88 18.47
C GLU A 161 0.63 17.34 18.61
N ASP A 162 -0.15 16.66 17.77
CA ASP A 162 -0.32 15.21 17.86
C ASP A 162 0.75 14.47 17.06
N LYS A 163 1.43 13.54 17.73
CA LYS A 163 2.47 12.70 17.12
C LYS A 163 1.87 11.42 16.57
N TYR A 164 2.16 11.12 15.30
CA TYR A 164 1.78 9.87 14.66
C TYR A 164 3.00 9.12 14.12
N ASN A 165 3.28 7.94 14.66
CA ASN A 165 4.37 7.08 14.25
C ASN A 165 4.15 6.54 12.83
N PHE A 166 5.17 6.64 11.97
CA PHE A 166 5.08 6.18 10.58
C PHE A 166 5.01 4.66 10.50
N TYR A 167 4.09 4.13 9.70
CA TYR A 167 3.89 2.70 9.54
C TYR A 167 4.42 2.16 8.22
N GLN A 168 3.88 2.68 7.11
CA GLN A 168 4.15 2.23 5.74
C GLN A 168 3.74 3.30 4.73
N VAL A 169 4.23 3.16 3.50
CA VAL A 169 3.66 3.85 2.33
C VAL A 169 3.23 2.84 1.27
N HIS A 170 2.12 3.13 0.60
CA HIS A 170 1.58 2.32 -0.49
C HIS A 170 0.98 3.18 -1.60
N TRP A 171 0.71 2.56 -2.75
CA TRP A 171 0.28 3.27 -3.96
C TRP A 171 -0.99 2.68 -4.58
N HIS A 172 -1.82 3.57 -5.13
CA HIS A 172 -3.04 3.28 -5.88
C HIS A 172 -2.99 3.87 -7.29
N SER A 173 -3.53 3.15 -8.27
CA SER A 173 -3.66 3.61 -9.65
C SER A 173 -5.03 3.22 -10.23
N PRO A 174 -5.86 4.19 -10.67
CA PRO A 174 -5.68 5.64 -10.55
C PRO A 174 -5.70 6.10 -9.08
N SER A 175 -5.62 7.42 -8.83
CA SER A 175 -5.86 7.96 -7.49
C SER A 175 -7.21 7.49 -6.95
N GLU A 176 -7.30 7.28 -5.64
CA GLU A 176 -8.56 6.96 -4.98
C GLU A 176 -9.35 8.25 -4.78
N ASN A 177 -8.71 9.29 -4.22
CA ASN A 177 -9.31 10.60 -4.08
C ASN A 177 -9.36 11.32 -5.44
N THR A 178 -10.35 12.19 -5.60
CA THR A 178 -10.46 13.09 -6.77
C THR A 178 -10.39 14.54 -6.32
N VAL A 179 -9.92 15.42 -7.20
CA VAL A 179 -9.97 16.87 -6.99
C VAL A 179 -10.82 17.49 -8.10
N ASP A 180 -11.90 18.16 -7.71
CA ASP A 180 -12.91 18.71 -8.63
C ASP A 180 -13.40 17.68 -9.67
N GLY A 181 -13.62 16.44 -9.21
CA GLY A 181 -14.11 15.31 -9.99
C GLY A 181 -13.06 14.63 -10.87
N LYS A 182 -11.78 15.02 -10.78
CA LYS A 182 -10.70 14.48 -11.61
C LYS A 182 -9.82 13.51 -10.83
N PHE A 183 -9.56 12.37 -11.45
CA PHE A 183 -8.55 11.41 -11.00
C PHE A 183 -7.15 11.86 -11.41
N TYR A 184 -6.19 11.57 -10.54
CA TYR A 184 -4.77 11.60 -10.85
C TYR A 184 -4.30 10.20 -11.28
N PRO A 185 -3.25 10.12 -12.10
CA PRO A 185 -2.68 8.84 -12.53
C PRO A 185 -2.23 7.90 -11.40
N LEU A 186 -1.75 8.46 -10.27
CA LEU A 186 -1.24 7.70 -9.13
C LEU A 186 -1.43 8.50 -7.84
N GLU A 187 -1.71 7.78 -6.74
CA GLU A 187 -1.77 8.35 -5.39
C GLU A 187 -0.93 7.49 -4.45
N ALA A 188 -0.09 8.13 -3.62
CA ALA A 188 0.62 7.46 -2.53
C ALA A 188 -0.04 7.79 -1.19
N HIS A 189 -0.16 6.79 -0.32
CA HIS A 189 -0.71 6.90 1.02
C HIS A 189 0.36 6.58 2.06
N PHE A 190 0.77 7.60 2.81
CA PHE A 190 1.70 7.46 3.93
C PHE A 190 0.88 7.28 5.21
N VAL A 191 0.87 6.04 5.72
CA VAL A 191 0.05 5.65 6.86
C VAL A 191 0.83 5.86 8.15
N HIS A 192 0.20 6.53 9.10
CA HIS A 192 0.75 6.78 10.43
C HIS A 192 -0.26 6.34 11.49
N GLN A 193 0.24 6.03 12.69
CA GLN A 193 -0.58 5.70 13.84
C GLN A 193 -0.32 6.64 15.01
N LEU A 194 -1.38 7.10 15.66
CA LEU A 194 -1.30 7.98 16.83
C LEU A 194 -0.43 7.36 17.93
N ASP A 195 0.52 8.14 18.44
CA ASP A 195 1.42 7.78 19.54
C ASP A 195 0.79 8.05 20.91
N ASP A 196 -0.36 7.40 21.17
CA ASP A 196 -1.05 7.48 22.47
C ASP A 196 -1.37 6.08 23.01
N PRO A 197 -0.61 5.57 24.01
CA PRO A 197 -0.80 4.23 24.58
C PRO A 197 -2.16 4.03 25.25
N GLY A 198 -2.84 5.10 25.68
CA GLY A 198 -4.18 5.03 26.27
C GLY A 198 -5.29 4.82 25.24
N LEU A 199 -5.00 5.08 23.97
CA LEU A 199 -5.91 4.91 22.84
C LEU A 199 -5.51 3.78 21.89
N VAL A 200 -4.34 3.15 22.11
CA VAL A 200 -3.95 1.88 21.47
C VAL A 200 -4.94 0.79 21.86
N GLY A 201 -5.87 0.51 20.95
CA GLY A 201 -6.88 -0.55 21.02
C GLY A 201 -8.24 -0.15 20.42
N GLY A 202 -8.51 1.15 20.19
CA GLY A 202 -9.79 1.69 19.68
C GLY A 202 -9.86 2.08 18.18
N TYR A 203 -10.96 2.71 17.73
CA TYR A 203 -11.21 3.06 16.32
C TYR A 203 -10.51 4.34 15.80
N HIS A 204 -9.92 5.17 16.68
CA HIS A 204 -9.40 6.51 16.35
C HIS A 204 -7.87 6.57 16.39
N ARG A 205 -7.19 6.02 15.39
CA ARG A 205 -5.74 5.79 15.51
C ARG A 205 -4.89 6.08 14.29
N LEU A 206 -5.45 6.39 13.12
CA LEU A 206 -4.64 6.54 11.91
C LEU A 206 -4.73 7.95 11.33
N ALA A 207 -3.61 8.42 10.82
CA ALA A 207 -3.52 9.57 9.93
C ALA A 207 -2.85 9.15 8.63
N VAL A 208 -3.42 9.55 7.50
CA VAL A 208 -2.89 9.22 6.17
C VAL A 208 -2.57 10.51 5.43
N ILE A 209 -1.33 10.66 4.97
CA ILE A 209 -0.95 11.72 4.04
C ILE A 209 -1.09 11.17 2.63
N GLY A 210 -1.99 11.75 1.84
CA GLY A 210 -2.16 11.45 0.43
C GLY A 210 -1.29 12.34 -0.46
N VAL A 211 -0.51 11.75 -1.35
CA VAL A 211 0.31 12.47 -2.35
C VAL A 211 -0.16 12.10 -3.75
N MET A 212 -0.66 13.08 -4.48
CA MET A 212 -1.12 12.94 -5.87
C MET A 212 0.04 13.12 -6.85
N TYR A 213 0.07 12.27 -7.89
CA TYR A 213 1.06 12.36 -8.96
C TYR A 213 0.38 12.72 -10.29
N GLU A 214 1.01 13.57 -11.08
CA GLU A 214 0.62 13.92 -12.44
C GLU A 214 1.50 13.20 -13.49
N LEU A 215 1.07 13.20 -14.76
CA LEU A 215 1.96 12.76 -15.83
C LEU A 215 2.94 13.89 -16.20
N GLY A 216 4.23 13.56 -16.34
CA GLY A 216 5.22 14.54 -16.79
C GLY A 216 6.64 13.98 -16.90
N GLU A 217 7.60 14.73 -16.37
CA GLU A 217 9.00 14.28 -16.29
C GLU A 217 9.18 13.08 -15.36
N CYS A 218 10.36 12.46 -15.42
CA CYS A 218 10.67 11.29 -14.61
C CYS A 218 10.65 11.61 -13.10
N ASN A 219 10.29 10.61 -12.29
CA ASN A 219 10.28 10.74 -10.84
C ASN A 219 11.54 10.09 -10.24
N GLU A 220 12.57 10.89 -9.99
CA GLU A 220 13.84 10.41 -9.42
C GLU A 220 13.66 9.73 -8.05
N PHE A 221 12.62 10.09 -7.30
CA PHE A 221 12.30 9.45 -6.03
C PHE A 221 11.79 8.02 -6.23
N LEU A 222 10.76 7.82 -7.07
CA LEU A 222 10.24 6.47 -7.35
C LEU A 222 11.30 5.59 -8.05
N ASP A 223 12.19 6.18 -8.85
CA ASP A 223 13.28 5.48 -9.56
C ASP A 223 14.22 4.68 -8.67
N GLN A 224 14.29 5.04 -7.40
CA GLN A 224 15.16 4.34 -6.46
C GLN A 224 14.69 2.91 -6.15
N PHE A 225 13.41 2.59 -6.38
CA PHE A 225 12.83 1.30 -5.96
C PHE A 225 11.71 0.76 -6.84
N TRP A 226 11.09 1.53 -7.73
CA TRP A 226 9.86 1.13 -8.41
C TRP A 226 10.02 -0.13 -9.25
N ASP A 227 11.16 -0.27 -9.91
CA ASP A 227 11.45 -1.40 -10.80
C ASP A 227 11.78 -2.69 -10.03
N GLU A 228 11.96 -2.61 -8.71
CA GLU A 228 12.21 -3.77 -7.85
C GLU A 228 10.91 -4.49 -7.46
N PHE A 229 9.74 -3.85 -7.60
CA PHE A 229 8.46 -4.48 -7.22
C PHE A 229 8.22 -5.76 -8.02
N PRO A 230 7.91 -6.89 -7.35
CA PRO A 230 7.58 -8.12 -8.06
C PRO A 230 6.27 -7.94 -8.81
N ARG A 231 6.21 -8.46 -10.04
CA ARG A 231 5.00 -8.37 -10.88
C ARG A 231 3.84 -9.16 -10.28
N GLU A 232 4.12 -10.32 -9.72
CA GLU A 232 3.15 -11.13 -8.98
C GLU A 232 3.19 -10.82 -7.49
N ALA A 233 2.14 -11.19 -6.77
CA ALA A 233 2.09 -11.05 -5.31
C ALA A 233 3.30 -11.75 -4.65
N GLY A 234 3.97 -11.03 -3.75
CA GLY A 234 5.20 -11.49 -3.10
C GLY A 234 6.12 -10.34 -2.70
N THR A 235 7.34 -10.68 -2.33
CA THR A 235 8.38 -9.73 -1.94
C THR A 235 9.63 -9.88 -2.80
N ALA A 236 10.37 -8.79 -2.95
CA ALA A 236 11.70 -8.77 -3.53
C ALA A 236 12.66 -7.98 -2.63
N PRO A 237 13.93 -8.39 -2.50
CA PRO A 237 14.91 -7.67 -1.69
C PRO A 237 15.18 -6.29 -2.28
N LEU A 238 15.28 -5.27 -1.42
CA LEU A 238 15.64 -3.92 -1.81
C LEU A 238 17.05 -3.63 -1.27
N ASN A 239 18.01 -3.43 -2.16
CA ASN A 239 19.41 -3.21 -1.80
C ASN A 239 19.88 -1.82 -2.24
N GLY A 240 20.46 -1.06 -1.30
CA GLY A 240 21.19 0.18 -1.63
C GLY A 240 20.34 1.40 -1.98
N ALA A 241 19.01 1.33 -1.82
CA ALA A 241 18.14 2.49 -1.96
C ALA A 241 18.19 3.34 -0.68
N ASN A 242 18.50 4.64 -0.83
CA ASN A 242 18.44 5.61 0.26
C ASN A 242 17.15 6.42 0.15
N ILE A 243 16.03 5.78 0.49
CA ILE A 243 14.69 6.35 0.34
C ILE A 243 14.43 7.34 1.47
N ASP A 244 14.60 8.64 1.18
CA ASP A 244 14.23 9.71 2.11
C ASP A 244 12.80 10.20 1.85
N LEU A 245 11.88 9.80 2.73
CA LEU A 245 10.47 10.19 2.65
C LEU A 245 10.23 11.64 3.08
N ASN A 246 11.12 12.26 3.87
CA ASN A 246 10.92 13.64 4.33
C ASN A 246 11.13 14.63 3.18
N THR A 247 12.17 14.40 2.36
CA THR A 247 12.38 15.20 1.14
C THR A 247 11.17 15.11 0.20
N LYS A 248 10.44 14.00 0.21
CA LYS A 248 9.23 13.83 -0.60
C LYS A 248 8.00 14.56 -0.05
N LEU A 249 7.93 14.73 1.27
CA LEU A 249 6.78 15.30 1.97
C LEU A 249 6.97 16.79 2.36
N ALA A 250 8.18 17.32 2.21
CA ALA A 250 8.52 18.74 2.44
C ALA A 250 8.10 19.64 1.27
#